data_AF-A0A975FBG5-F1
#
_entry.id   AF-A0A975FBG5-F1
#
_cell.length_a   1.000
_cell.length_b   1.000
_cell.length_c   1.000
_cell.angle_alpha   90.00
_cell.angle_beta   90.00
_cell.angle_gamma   90.00
#
_symmetry.space_group_name_H-M   'P 1'
#
loop_
_entity.id
_entity.type
_entity.pdbx_description
1 polymer ?
#
loop_
_entity_poly.entity_id
_entity_poly.type
_entity_poly.pdbx_seq_one_letter_code
_entity_poly.pdbx_strand_id
1 'polypeptide(L)'
;MTIKTITGFAIHATLLGTLLVVSSASYASPVNLPSWINGEMNCKIDGRPAKMQWRVETRYETTCDTFGRNCSQAAYAVSIGSFSDNGGPWVPLESRGTGNGGNTFFIRYLGEQPNNWELSFIPAKEIAQGHSVWRAGTYNVRYDLECWKGDKPLHERCNDYASHAVQQYQNAQRLFCAIQPDARWQDNHTAHQTWCMKSKGNPAWLDAENAARSDIIAQCRNSNTHRIIRHEVPR
;
A
#
# COMPACT_ATOMS: atom_id res chain seq x y z
N MET A 1 -67.22 56.27 50.95
CA MET A 1 -66.02 56.41 50.10
C MET A 1 -65.11 55.21 50.36
N THR A 2 -65.20 54.18 49.53
CA THR A 2 -64.18 53.13 49.43
C THR A 2 -64.38 52.41 48.09
N ILE A 3 -63.40 52.59 47.21
CA ILE A 3 -63.32 52.02 45.86
C ILE A 3 -62.90 50.55 46.01
N LYS A 4 -63.63 49.61 45.38
CA LYS A 4 -63.21 48.21 45.23
C LYS A 4 -62.67 47.99 43.82
N THR A 5 -61.43 47.51 43.80
CA THR A 5 -60.56 47.26 42.65
C THR A 5 -60.99 46.01 41.87
N ILE A 6 -60.84 46.08 40.54
CA ILE A 6 -61.05 44.97 39.59
C ILE A 6 -59.74 44.18 39.46
N THR A 7 -59.79 42.88 39.71
CA THR A 7 -58.81 41.85 39.29
C THR A 7 -59.54 41.01 38.23
N GLY A 8 -59.02 40.64 37.05
CA GLY A 8 -57.67 40.33 36.61
C GLY A 8 -57.79 38.98 35.89
N PHE A 9 -57.96 38.98 34.56
CA PHE A 9 -58.09 37.78 33.72
C PHE A 9 -56.72 37.11 33.53
N ALA A 10 -56.62 35.81 33.85
CA ALA A 10 -55.44 35.00 33.59
C ALA A 10 -55.60 34.23 32.26
N ILE A 11 -54.68 34.48 31.32
CA ILE A 11 -54.57 33.75 30.05
C ILE A 11 -53.65 32.54 30.29
N HIS A 12 -54.18 31.33 30.10
CA HIS A 12 -53.39 30.09 30.10
C HIS A 12 -52.60 29.99 28.78
N ALA A 13 -51.29 30.17 28.84
CA ALA A 13 -50.37 29.85 27.75
C ALA A 13 -49.87 28.40 27.92
N THR A 14 -50.38 27.47 27.10
CA THR A 14 -49.83 26.11 27.00
C THR A 14 -48.54 26.15 26.20
N LEU A 15 -47.42 25.94 26.90
CA LEU A 15 -46.08 25.81 26.33
C LEU A 15 -45.92 24.41 25.73
N LEU A 16 -46.07 24.24 24.40
CA LEU A 16 -45.62 23.03 23.72
C LEU A 16 -44.10 23.09 23.56
N GLY A 17 -43.38 22.43 24.47
CA GLY A 17 -41.94 22.23 24.35
C GLY A 17 -41.63 21.20 23.25
N THR A 18 -41.15 21.67 22.10
CA THR A 18 -40.48 20.82 21.10
C THR A 18 -39.18 20.27 21.69
N LEU A 19 -39.16 18.97 22.03
CA LEU A 19 -37.92 18.24 22.29
C LEU A 19 -37.13 18.12 20.97
N LEU A 20 -36.06 18.90 20.85
CA LEU A 20 -35.00 18.65 19.87
C LEU A 20 -34.21 17.42 20.32
N VAL A 21 -34.44 16.28 19.68
CA VAL A 21 -33.58 15.10 19.83
C VAL A 21 -32.29 15.37 19.05
N VAL A 22 -31.25 15.82 19.75
CA VAL A 22 -29.90 15.92 19.19
C VAL A 22 -29.35 14.51 19.10
N SER A 23 -29.39 13.90 17.92
CA SER A 23 -28.72 12.63 17.64
C SER A 23 -27.20 12.86 17.67
N SER A 24 -26.56 12.55 18.79
CA SER A 24 -25.10 12.53 18.88
C SER A 24 -24.57 11.35 18.06
N ALA A 25 -23.96 11.66 16.92
CA ALA A 25 -23.14 10.68 16.20
C ALA A 25 -21.90 10.39 17.07
N SER A 26 -21.84 9.19 17.65
CA SER A 26 -20.63 8.70 18.31
C SER A 26 -19.60 8.35 17.23
N TYR A 27 -18.49 9.10 17.17
CA TYR A 27 -17.37 8.77 16.30
C TYR A 27 -16.57 7.61 16.90
N ALA A 28 -16.46 6.50 16.15
CA ALA A 28 -15.66 5.34 16.57
C ALA A 28 -14.15 5.62 16.48
N SER A 29 -13.38 4.88 17.29
CA SER A 29 -11.91 4.90 17.27
C SER A 29 -11.33 4.58 15.88
N PRO A 30 -10.19 5.19 15.50
CA PRO A 30 -9.57 4.91 14.20
C PRO A 30 -9.12 3.45 14.14
N VAL A 31 -9.44 2.77 13.05
CA VAL A 31 -8.83 1.47 12.74
C VAL A 31 -7.36 1.67 12.41
N ASN A 32 -6.49 1.00 13.17
CA ASN A 32 -5.06 1.01 12.91
C ASN A 32 -4.72 -0.07 11.87
N LEU A 33 -4.71 0.33 10.59
CA LEU A 33 -4.16 -0.46 9.50
C LEU A 33 -2.83 0.18 9.05
N PRO A 34 -1.67 -0.47 9.27
CA PRO A 34 -0.40 0.09 8.84
C PRO A 34 -0.36 0.40 7.34
N SER A 35 0.22 1.55 6.98
CA SER A 35 0.28 1.99 5.57
C SER A 35 1.02 1.00 4.65
N TRP A 36 1.98 0.25 5.20
CA TRP A 36 2.74 -0.76 4.45
C TRP A 36 1.89 -1.97 4.06
N ILE A 37 0.85 -2.32 4.83
CA ILE A 37 -0.02 -3.48 4.54
C ILE A 37 -1.30 -3.07 3.80
N ASN A 38 -1.73 -1.80 3.93
CA ASN A 38 -2.91 -1.29 3.25
C ASN A 38 -2.78 -1.34 1.72
N GLY A 39 -3.81 -1.82 1.03
CA GLY A 39 -3.88 -1.98 -0.42
C GLY A 39 -3.59 -3.41 -0.88
N GLU A 40 -3.35 -3.56 -2.19
CA GLU A 40 -2.95 -4.84 -2.80
C GLU A 40 -1.47 -5.11 -2.63
N MET A 41 -1.14 -6.38 -2.42
CA MET A 41 0.21 -6.89 -2.26
C MET A 41 0.40 -8.16 -3.09
N ASN A 42 1.55 -8.27 -3.71
CA ASN A 42 2.02 -9.55 -4.24
C ASN A 42 2.69 -10.31 -3.10
N CYS A 43 2.47 -11.61 -3.05
CA CYS A 43 3.02 -12.47 -2.01
C CYS A 43 3.62 -13.75 -2.59
N LYS A 44 4.43 -14.42 -1.77
CA LYS A 44 4.87 -15.80 -1.95
C LYS A 44 4.51 -16.58 -0.69
N ILE A 45 3.93 -17.75 -0.88
CA ILE A 45 3.76 -18.74 0.16
C ILE A 45 4.57 -19.98 -0.20
N ASP A 46 5.61 -20.27 0.57
CA ASP A 46 6.53 -21.39 0.28
C ASP A 46 7.02 -21.37 -1.18
N GLY A 47 7.42 -20.16 -1.63
CA GLY A 47 7.86 -19.90 -3.01
C GLY A 47 6.75 -19.81 -4.07
N ARG A 48 5.52 -20.23 -3.78
CA ARG A 48 4.39 -20.19 -4.72
C ARG A 48 3.77 -18.79 -4.79
N PRO A 49 3.35 -18.31 -5.97
CA PRO A 49 2.76 -16.98 -6.10
C PRO A 49 1.43 -16.90 -5.36
N ALA A 50 1.23 -15.81 -4.61
CA ALA A 50 0.00 -15.52 -3.89
C ALA A 50 -0.28 -14.02 -3.95
N LYS A 51 -1.48 -13.63 -3.53
CA LYS A 51 -1.87 -12.22 -3.40
C LYS A 51 -2.56 -11.99 -2.07
N MET A 52 -2.39 -10.78 -1.55
CA MET A 52 -3.06 -10.32 -0.35
C MET A 52 -3.60 -8.91 -0.59
N GLN A 53 -4.74 -8.60 0.01
CA GLN A 53 -5.28 -7.26 -0.01
C GLN A 53 -5.83 -6.90 1.37
N TRP A 54 -5.52 -5.70 1.83
CA TRP A 54 -6.13 -5.11 3.02
C TRP A 54 -6.74 -3.76 2.70
N ARG A 55 -7.88 -3.45 3.30
CA ARG A 55 -8.52 -2.14 3.20
C ARG A 55 -9.29 -1.83 4.47
N VAL A 56 -9.54 -0.54 4.68
CA VAL A 56 -10.45 -0.08 5.73
C VAL A 56 -11.82 0.13 5.10
N GLU A 57 -12.85 -0.47 5.70
CA GLU A 57 -14.24 -0.26 5.33
C GLU A 57 -15.01 0.38 6.48
N THR A 58 -15.99 1.22 6.17
CA THR A 58 -16.97 1.69 7.15
C THR A 58 -18.12 0.70 7.24
N ARG A 59 -18.43 0.27 8.45
CA ARG A 59 -19.62 -0.53 8.79
C ARG A 59 -20.55 0.26 9.69
N TYR A 60 -21.79 -0.19 9.74
CA TYR A 60 -22.84 0.42 10.55
C TYR A 60 -23.41 -0.63 11.49
N GLU A 61 -23.50 -0.30 12.77
CA GLU A 61 -24.21 -1.07 13.77
C GLU A 61 -25.51 -0.33 14.08
N THR A 62 -26.65 -1.04 13.96
CA THR A 62 -27.96 -0.47 14.29
C THR A 62 -28.43 -1.07 15.60
N THR A 63 -28.68 -0.22 16.59
CA THR A 63 -29.22 -0.61 17.88
C THR A 63 -30.60 0.01 18.03
N CYS A 64 -31.63 -0.82 18.22
CA CYS A 64 -33.00 -0.36 18.43
C CYS A 64 -33.46 -0.62 19.86
N ASP A 65 -34.41 0.18 20.34
CA ASP A 65 -35.14 -0.12 21.57
C ASP A 65 -35.91 -1.45 21.45
N THR A 66 -36.39 -1.97 22.59
CA THR A 66 -37.12 -3.24 22.68
C THR A 66 -38.33 -3.33 21.73
N PHE A 67 -38.88 -2.19 21.31
CA PHE A 67 -40.06 -2.11 20.45
C PHE A 67 -39.70 -1.82 18.98
N GLY A 68 -38.41 -1.69 18.64
CA GLY A 68 -37.95 -1.36 17.29
C GLY A 68 -38.33 0.05 16.83
N ARG A 69 -38.75 0.94 17.74
CA ARG A 69 -39.34 2.25 17.39
C ARG A 69 -38.28 3.34 17.31
N ASN A 70 -37.30 3.30 18.20
CA ASN A 70 -36.16 4.20 18.18
C ASN A 70 -34.90 3.41 17.91
N CYS A 71 -34.30 3.63 16.74
CA CYS A 71 -33.03 3.03 16.35
C CYS A 71 -31.95 4.11 16.27
N SER A 72 -30.78 3.82 16.83
CA SER A 72 -29.56 4.57 16.58
C SER A 72 -28.65 3.78 15.65
N GLN A 73 -27.92 4.49 14.79
CA GLN A 73 -26.87 3.92 13.96
C GLN A 73 -25.52 4.46 14.40
N ALA A 74 -24.58 3.57 14.66
CA ALA A 74 -23.20 3.92 14.91
C ALA A 74 -22.35 3.45 13.72
N ALA A 75 -21.58 4.38 13.14
CA ALA A 75 -20.61 4.05 12.11
C ALA A 75 -19.27 3.70 12.77
N TYR A 76 -18.64 2.62 12.32
CA TYR A 76 -17.31 2.21 12.77
C TYR A 76 -16.45 1.75 11.59
N ALA A 77 -15.15 2.00 11.66
CA ALA A 77 -14.22 1.48 10.68
C ALA A 77 -13.84 0.03 11.03
N VAL A 78 -13.55 -0.80 10.03
CA VAL A 78 -13.00 -2.15 10.19
C VAL A 78 -11.92 -2.41 9.15
N SER A 79 -10.85 -3.12 9.53
CA SER A 79 -9.87 -3.66 8.59
C SER A 79 -10.39 -4.97 8.00
N ILE A 80 -10.53 -5.02 6.68
CA ILE A 80 -10.88 -6.26 5.97
C ILE A 80 -9.67 -6.72 5.15
N GLY A 81 -9.28 -7.98 5.35
CA GLY A 81 -8.23 -8.63 4.59
C GLY A 81 -8.77 -9.72 3.68
N SER A 82 -8.04 -10.03 2.62
CA SER A 82 -8.31 -11.17 1.75
C SER A 82 -6.99 -11.75 1.23
N PHE A 83 -6.98 -13.06 0.99
CA PHE A 83 -5.81 -13.78 0.47
C PHE A 83 -6.20 -14.74 -0.66
N SER A 84 -5.36 -14.84 -1.68
CA SER A 84 -5.50 -15.76 -2.80
C SER A 84 -4.18 -16.50 -3.01
N ASP A 85 -4.24 -17.83 -2.98
CA ASP A 85 -3.09 -18.70 -3.23
C ASP A 85 -3.12 -19.17 -4.68
N ASN A 86 -2.04 -18.93 -5.42
CA ASN A 86 -1.83 -19.39 -6.79
C ASN A 86 -3.00 -19.08 -7.76
N GLY A 87 -3.58 -17.89 -7.63
CA GLY A 87 -4.72 -17.46 -8.46
C GLY A 87 -6.05 -18.15 -8.11
N GLY A 88 -6.09 -18.91 -7.01
CA GLY A 88 -7.30 -19.51 -6.49
C GLY A 88 -8.29 -18.47 -5.91
N PRO A 89 -9.46 -18.94 -5.45
CA PRO A 89 -10.48 -18.09 -4.85
C PRO A 89 -9.93 -17.26 -3.69
N TRP A 90 -10.37 -16.01 -3.61
CA TRP A 90 -10.09 -15.15 -2.46
C TRP A 90 -10.77 -15.69 -1.21
N VAL A 91 -10.03 -15.74 -0.12
CA VAL A 91 -10.57 -16.10 1.19
C VAL A 91 -10.42 -14.95 2.18
N PRO A 92 -11.38 -14.79 3.10
CA PRO A 92 -11.39 -13.67 4.02
C PRO A 92 -10.35 -13.82 5.13
N LEU A 93 -9.75 -12.69 5.52
CA LEU A 93 -8.83 -12.55 6.63
C LEU A 93 -9.34 -11.49 7.61
N GLU A 94 -9.01 -11.68 8.88
CA GLU A 94 -9.29 -10.75 9.98
C GLU A 94 -7.98 -10.21 10.56
N SER A 95 -7.93 -8.91 10.88
CA SER A 95 -6.80 -8.34 11.62
C SER A 95 -6.91 -8.68 13.10
N ARG A 96 -5.81 -9.15 13.70
CA ARG A 96 -5.69 -9.39 15.15
C ARG A 96 -4.93 -8.28 15.86
N GLY A 97 -4.62 -7.20 15.14
CA GLY A 97 -3.87 -6.05 15.64
C GLY A 97 -2.43 -6.02 15.15
N THR A 98 -1.67 -5.11 15.74
CA THR A 98 -0.28 -4.82 15.38
C THR A 98 0.65 -5.01 16.57
N GLY A 99 1.91 -5.32 16.27
CA GLY A 99 3.00 -5.41 17.22
C GLY A 99 4.21 -4.60 16.75
N ASN A 100 5.25 -4.51 17.60
CA ASN A 100 6.54 -3.91 17.25
C ASN A 100 6.42 -2.50 16.61
N GLY A 101 5.68 -1.60 17.27
CA GLY A 101 5.48 -0.23 16.78
C GLY A 101 4.69 -0.13 15.46
N GLY A 102 3.92 -1.15 15.09
CA GLY A 102 3.18 -1.21 13.82
C GLY A 102 3.89 -1.94 12.69
N ASN A 103 5.11 -2.46 12.93
CA ASN A 103 5.84 -3.23 11.93
C ASN A 103 5.39 -4.68 11.85
N THR A 104 4.84 -5.24 12.92
CA THR A 104 4.28 -6.60 12.89
C THR A 104 2.76 -6.52 12.78
N PHE A 105 2.18 -7.32 11.91
CA PHE A 105 0.74 -7.42 11.68
C PHE A 105 0.29 -8.87 11.90
N PHE A 106 -0.63 -9.04 12.83
CA PHE A 106 -1.19 -10.35 13.17
C PHE A 106 -2.49 -10.57 12.40
N ILE A 107 -2.61 -11.71 11.76
CA ILE A 107 -3.69 -12.03 10.83
C ILE A 107 -4.37 -13.31 11.30
N ARG A 108 -5.69 -13.37 11.22
CA ARG A 108 -6.46 -14.59 11.40
C ARG A 108 -7.11 -15.00 10.10
N TYR A 109 -6.94 -16.26 9.73
CA TYR A 109 -7.72 -16.88 8.66
C TYR A 109 -9.12 -17.25 9.16
N LEU A 110 -10.17 -16.85 8.43
CA LEU A 110 -11.57 -17.06 8.80
C LEU A 110 -12.19 -18.34 8.20
N GLY A 111 -11.38 -19.26 7.65
CA GLY A 111 -11.85 -20.57 7.22
C GLY A 111 -11.99 -21.59 8.36
N GLU A 112 -12.20 -22.85 8.01
CA GLU A 112 -12.52 -23.94 8.95
C GLU A 112 -11.49 -24.12 10.09
N GLN A 113 -10.24 -23.74 9.85
CA GLN A 113 -9.18 -23.77 10.86
C GLN A 113 -8.76 -22.34 11.23
N PRO A 114 -9.24 -21.83 12.39
CA PRO A 114 -8.87 -20.50 12.85
C PRO A 114 -7.41 -20.52 13.30
N ASN A 115 -6.53 -19.98 12.47
CA ASN A 115 -5.12 -19.95 12.78
C ASN A 115 -4.53 -18.54 12.62
N ASN A 116 -3.47 -18.27 13.40
CA ASN A 116 -2.79 -16.98 13.46
C ASN A 116 -1.61 -16.98 12.47
N TRP A 117 -1.61 -16.05 11.51
CA TRP A 117 -0.48 -15.74 10.65
C TRP A 117 0.17 -14.45 11.14
N GLU A 118 1.41 -14.24 10.74
CA GLU A 118 2.20 -13.08 11.13
C GLU A 118 2.99 -12.55 9.94
N LEU A 119 3.01 -11.22 9.79
CA LEU A 119 3.86 -10.51 8.85
C LEU A 119 4.60 -9.39 9.58
N SER A 120 5.92 -9.38 9.47
CA SER A 120 6.79 -8.33 9.98
C SER A 120 7.42 -7.55 8.82
N PHE A 121 7.14 -6.26 8.77
CA PHE A 121 7.64 -5.35 7.74
C PHE A 121 9.10 -4.99 7.98
N ILE A 122 9.88 -5.02 6.90
CA ILE A 122 11.30 -4.67 6.85
C ILE A 122 11.42 -3.39 6.02
N PRO A 123 11.43 -2.18 6.64
CA PRO A 123 11.38 -0.91 5.92
C PRO A 123 12.52 -0.72 4.92
N ALA A 124 13.70 -1.23 5.21
CA ALA A 124 14.87 -1.11 4.34
C ALA A 124 14.71 -1.85 3.00
N LYS A 125 13.86 -2.88 2.93
CA LYS A 125 13.63 -3.71 1.74
C LYS A 125 12.22 -3.53 1.14
N GLU A 126 11.34 -2.86 1.88
CA GLU A 126 9.89 -2.74 1.60
C GLU A 126 9.21 -4.09 1.33
N ILE A 127 9.62 -5.10 2.11
CA ILE A 127 8.99 -6.42 2.15
C ILE A 127 8.43 -6.67 3.53
N ALA A 128 7.37 -7.47 3.61
CA ALA A 128 6.88 -8.05 4.84
C ALA A 128 7.15 -9.55 4.82
N GLN A 129 7.77 -10.07 5.87
CA GLN A 129 8.13 -11.48 5.99
C GLN A 129 7.55 -12.06 7.27
N GLY A 130 7.16 -13.32 7.22
CA GLY A 130 6.70 -14.04 8.39
C GLY A 130 6.19 -15.41 7.98
N HIS A 131 5.08 -15.82 8.56
CA HIS A 131 4.55 -17.15 8.31
C HIS A 131 3.03 -17.14 8.19
N SER A 132 2.53 -18.04 7.35
CA SER A 132 1.13 -18.44 7.34
C SER A 132 1.02 -19.88 7.82
N VAL A 133 -0.20 -20.33 8.10
CA VAL A 133 -0.49 -21.76 8.25
C VAL A 133 -1.59 -22.17 7.28
N TRP A 134 -1.55 -21.58 6.09
CA TRP A 134 -2.51 -21.78 5.01
C TRP A 134 -2.80 -23.27 4.77
N ARG A 135 -4.06 -23.68 4.94
CA ARG A 135 -4.53 -25.05 4.69
C ARG A 135 -3.61 -26.14 5.27
N ALA A 136 -2.98 -25.88 6.41
CA ALA A 136 -2.21 -26.87 7.13
C ALA A 136 -3.17 -27.94 7.67
N GLY A 137 -3.43 -29.00 6.90
CA GLY A 137 -4.24 -30.14 7.34
C GLY A 137 -3.69 -30.83 8.60
N THR A 138 -2.44 -30.52 8.94
CA THR A 138 -1.74 -30.97 10.15
C THR A 138 -1.49 -29.78 11.07
N TYR A 139 -1.82 -29.94 12.36
CA TYR A 139 -1.53 -28.96 13.40
C TYR A 139 -0.05 -28.53 13.34
N ASN A 140 0.22 -27.22 13.40
CA ASN A 140 1.55 -26.59 13.50
C ASN A 140 2.44 -26.50 12.23
N VAL A 141 1.97 -26.80 11.02
CA VAL A 141 2.77 -26.51 9.81
C VAL A 141 2.70 -25.01 9.49
N ARG A 142 3.88 -24.36 9.49
CA ARG A 142 4.05 -22.96 9.09
C ARG A 142 4.71 -22.91 7.72
N TYR A 143 4.15 -22.10 6.83
CA TYR A 143 4.71 -21.80 5.53
C TYR A 143 5.28 -20.40 5.55
N ASP A 144 6.49 -20.24 5.01
CA ASP A 144 7.09 -18.93 4.81
C ASP A 144 6.16 -18.07 3.95
N LEU A 145 5.86 -16.89 4.47
CA LEU A 145 5.03 -15.90 3.80
C LEU A 145 5.84 -14.63 3.63
N GLU A 146 6.00 -14.22 2.37
CA GLU A 146 6.63 -12.95 2.02
C GLU A 146 5.65 -12.14 1.17
N CYS A 147 5.50 -10.85 1.44
CA CYS A 147 4.63 -9.96 0.70
C CYS A 147 5.32 -8.61 0.41
N TRP A 148 5.02 -8.01 -0.74
CA TRP A 148 5.55 -6.71 -1.16
C TRP A 148 4.53 -5.94 -2.02
N LYS A 149 4.77 -4.64 -2.19
CA LYS A 149 3.99 -3.78 -3.09
C LYS A 149 4.63 -3.68 -4.47
N GLY A 150 3.79 -3.53 -5.50
CA GLY A 150 4.24 -3.45 -6.90
C GLY A 150 4.64 -4.80 -7.48
N ASP A 151 5.19 -4.81 -8.70
CA ASP A 151 5.57 -6.01 -9.46
C ASP A 151 6.64 -6.88 -8.76
N LYS A 152 7.65 -6.27 -8.14
CA LYS A 152 8.72 -6.97 -7.42
C LYS A 152 9.17 -6.20 -6.17
N PRO A 153 9.85 -6.86 -5.20
CA PRO A 153 10.41 -6.20 -4.02
C PRO A 153 11.30 -5.00 -4.38
N LEU A 154 11.25 -3.94 -3.57
CA LEU A 154 12.00 -2.70 -3.85
C LEU A 154 13.50 -2.96 -4.01
N HIS A 155 14.08 -3.77 -3.12
CA HIS A 155 15.51 -4.06 -3.17
C HIS A 155 15.94 -4.76 -4.47
N GLU A 156 15.11 -5.68 -4.98
CA GLU A 156 15.34 -6.41 -6.23
C GLU A 156 15.23 -5.45 -7.42
N ARG A 157 14.17 -4.64 -7.46
CA ARG A 157 13.98 -3.60 -8.48
C ARG A 157 15.18 -2.65 -8.58
N CYS A 158 15.67 -2.18 -7.43
CA CYS A 158 16.79 -1.25 -7.41
C CYS A 158 18.12 -1.90 -7.73
N ASN A 159 18.28 -3.20 -7.46
CA ASN A 159 19.42 -3.97 -7.90
C ASN A 159 19.44 -4.13 -9.44
N ASP A 160 18.29 -4.46 -10.03
CA ASP A 160 18.14 -4.57 -11.49
C ASP A 160 18.42 -3.24 -12.19
N TYR A 161 17.84 -2.15 -11.67
CA TYR A 161 18.07 -0.80 -12.19
C TYR A 161 19.56 -0.44 -12.18
N ALA A 162 20.24 -0.65 -11.05
CA ALA A 162 21.65 -0.32 -10.90
C ALA A 162 22.53 -1.14 -11.83
N SER A 163 22.27 -2.43 -11.97
CA SER A 163 22.95 -3.31 -12.91
C SER A 163 22.77 -2.84 -14.36
N HIS A 164 21.55 -2.47 -14.75
CA HIS A 164 21.26 -1.96 -16.09
C HIS A 164 21.98 -0.64 -16.38
N ALA A 165 21.95 0.31 -15.43
CA ALA A 165 22.59 1.62 -15.61
C ALA A 165 24.11 1.50 -15.81
N VAL A 166 24.77 0.64 -15.02
CA VAL A 166 26.21 0.35 -15.18
C VAL A 166 26.49 -0.29 -16.55
N GLN A 167 25.69 -1.25 -16.98
CA GLN A 167 25.85 -1.89 -18.29
C GLN A 167 25.70 -0.90 -19.45
N GLN A 168 24.74 0.03 -19.37
CA GLN A 168 24.55 1.07 -20.36
C GLN A 168 25.77 2.00 -20.44
N TYR A 169 26.32 2.43 -19.32
CA TYR A 169 27.53 3.25 -19.29
C TYR A 169 28.73 2.50 -19.90
N GLN A 170 28.95 1.24 -19.50
CA GLN A 170 30.03 0.41 -20.06
C GLN A 170 29.86 0.17 -21.58
N ASN A 171 28.63 0.02 -22.06
CA ASN A 171 28.34 -0.07 -23.48
C ASN A 171 28.65 1.26 -24.21
N ALA A 172 28.28 2.40 -23.63
CA ALA A 172 28.62 3.71 -24.21
C ALA A 172 30.13 3.95 -24.30
N GLN A 173 30.90 3.52 -23.29
CA GLN A 173 32.36 3.58 -23.31
C GLN A 173 32.95 2.70 -24.42
N ARG A 174 32.45 1.46 -24.59
CA ARG A 174 32.87 0.56 -25.68
C ARG A 174 32.55 1.10 -27.08
N LEU A 175 31.52 1.92 -27.20
CA LEU A 175 31.13 2.60 -28.44
C LEU A 175 31.85 3.94 -28.63
N PHE A 176 32.74 4.34 -27.72
CA PHE A 176 33.46 5.61 -27.76
C PHE A 176 32.53 6.83 -27.89
N CYS A 177 31.38 6.80 -27.18
CA CYS A 177 30.35 7.83 -27.28
C CYS A 177 30.74 9.21 -26.69
N ALA A 178 31.96 9.38 -26.18
CA ALA A 178 32.48 10.62 -25.57
C ALA A 178 31.58 11.22 -24.46
N ILE A 179 30.83 10.36 -23.75
CA ILE A 179 29.95 10.77 -22.66
C ILE A 179 30.80 11.09 -21.43
N GLN A 180 30.63 12.30 -20.88
CA GLN A 180 31.29 12.71 -19.64
C GLN A 180 30.67 11.99 -18.44
N PRO A 181 31.48 11.48 -17.50
CA PRO A 181 30.95 10.86 -16.30
C PRO A 181 30.16 11.85 -15.42
N ASP A 182 29.00 11.42 -14.94
CA ASP A 182 28.17 12.17 -14.00
C ASP A 182 27.30 11.21 -13.15
N ALA A 183 26.32 11.74 -12.41
CA ALA A 183 25.44 10.92 -11.58
C ALA A 183 24.66 9.85 -12.38
N ARG A 184 24.32 10.13 -13.64
CA ARG A 184 23.61 9.24 -14.56
C ARG A 184 24.58 8.29 -15.27
N TRP A 185 25.77 8.78 -15.64
CA TRP A 185 26.79 8.08 -16.40
C TRP A 185 27.99 7.74 -15.53
N GLN A 186 27.90 6.63 -14.82
CA GLN A 186 28.98 6.08 -14.00
C GLN A 186 28.84 4.56 -13.89
N ASP A 187 29.93 3.88 -13.56
CA ASP A 187 30.02 2.43 -13.37
C ASP A 187 29.79 1.99 -11.91
N ASN A 188 29.51 2.93 -11.00
CA ASN A 188 29.26 2.63 -9.60
C ASN A 188 27.83 2.10 -9.36
N HIS A 189 27.69 0.78 -9.28
CA HIS A 189 26.43 0.11 -8.97
C HIS A 189 25.77 0.63 -7.69
N THR A 190 26.54 0.80 -6.61
CA THR A 190 26.04 1.25 -5.30
C THR A 190 25.44 2.65 -5.37
N ALA A 191 26.02 3.55 -6.16
CA ALA A 191 25.49 4.89 -6.36
C ALA A 191 24.11 4.86 -7.04
N HIS A 192 23.96 4.08 -8.11
CA HIS A 192 22.68 3.88 -8.79
C HIS A 192 21.63 3.23 -7.89
N GLN A 193 22.02 2.19 -7.16
CA GLN A 193 21.12 1.49 -6.24
C GLN A 193 20.66 2.41 -5.11
N THR A 194 21.58 3.19 -4.52
CA THR A 194 21.27 4.16 -3.46
C THR A 194 20.30 5.23 -3.95
N TRP A 195 20.49 5.74 -5.17
CA TRP A 195 19.57 6.69 -5.78
C TRP A 195 18.18 6.05 -5.97
N CYS A 196 18.10 4.83 -6.51
CA CYS A 196 16.83 4.14 -6.71
C CYS A 196 16.08 3.91 -5.39
N MET A 197 16.78 3.49 -4.33
CA MET A 197 16.18 3.26 -3.01
C MET A 197 15.62 4.56 -2.42
N LYS A 198 16.32 5.68 -2.57
CA LYS A 198 15.84 7.02 -2.15
C LYS A 198 14.58 7.43 -2.91
N SER A 199 14.54 7.12 -4.20
CA SER A 199 13.40 7.32 -5.10
C SER A 199 12.28 6.29 -4.91
N LYS A 200 12.37 5.41 -3.91
CA LYS A 200 11.39 4.34 -3.63
C LYS A 200 11.12 3.44 -4.84
N GLY A 201 12.11 3.31 -5.73
CA GLY A 201 11.98 2.51 -6.94
C GLY A 201 10.81 2.91 -7.84
N ASN A 202 10.45 4.21 -7.86
CA ASN A 202 9.33 4.70 -8.67
C ASN A 202 9.49 4.30 -10.15
N PRO A 203 8.62 3.43 -10.70
CA PRO A 203 8.80 2.89 -12.06
C PRO A 203 8.94 3.97 -13.13
N ALA A 204 8.14 5.05 -13.05
CA ALA A 204 8.18 6.12 -14.04
C ALA A 204 9.54 6.84 -14.07
N TRP A 205 10.20 7.02 -12.93
CA TRP A 205 11.52 7.64 -12.86
C TRP A 205 12.62 6.70 -13.35
N LEU A 206 12.53 5.41 -13.00
CA LEU A 206 13.49 4.41 -13.46
C LEU A 206 13.42 4.26 -14.99
N ASP A 207 12.21 4.21 -15.54
CA ASP A 207 11.97 4.11 -16.98
C ASP A 207 12.47 5.36 -17.72
N ALA A 208 12.22 6.56 -17.19
CA ALA A 208 12.72 7.80 -17.76
C ALA A 208 14.26 7.86 -17.78
N GLU A 209 14.93 7.43 -16.71
CA GLU A 209 16.39 7.35 -16.65
C GLU A 209 16.96 6.32 -17.65
N ASN A 210 16.32 5.16 -17.77
CA ASN A 210 16.72 4.12 -18.71
C ASN A 210 16.50 4.55 -20.17
N ALA A 211 15.40 5.23 -20.46
CA ALA A 211 15.10 5.79 -21.77
C ALA A 211 16.13 6.87 -22.15
N ALA A 212 16.41 7.81 -21.26
CA ALA A 212 17.40 8.86 -21.50
C ALA A 212 18.80 8.29 -21.81
N ARG A 213 19.23 7.25 -21.09
CA ARG A 213 20.49 6.55 -21.40
C ARG A 213 20.44 5.83 -22.75
N SER A 214 19.33 5.14 -23.04
CA SER A 214 19.15 4.42 -24.30
C SER A 214 19.15 5.34 -25.52
N ASP A 215 18.49 6.49 -25.44
CA ASP A 215 18.41 7.47 -26.51
C ASP A 215 19.79 8.05 -26.87
N ILE A 216 20.58 8.41 -25.86
CA ILE A 216 21.95 8.92 -26.07
C ILE A 216 22.84 7.85 -26.71
N ILE A 217 22.75 6.58 -26.25
CA ILE A 217 23.50 5.47 -26.86
C ILE A 217 23.06 5.25 -28.32
N ALA A 218 21.77 5.33 -28.61
CA ALA A 218 21.25 5.20 -29.98
C ALA A 218 21.76 6.31 -30.90
N GLN A 219 21.74 7.57 -30.44
CA GLN A 219 22.28 8.72 -31.18
C GLN A 219 23.79 8.56 -31.46
N CYS A 220 24.55 8.10 -30.47
CA CYS A 220 25.97 7.80 -30.62
C CYS A 220 26.23 6.72 -31.68
N ARG A 221 25.48 5.61 -31.64
CA ARG A 221 25.60 4.52 -32.63
C ARG A 221 25.40 5.04 -34.04
N ASN A 222 24.31 5.79 -34.26
CA ASN A 222 24.01 6.36 -35.58
C ASN A 222 25.10 7.33 -36.05
N SER A 223 25.62 8.16 -35.15
CA SER A 223 26.71 9.09 -35.45
C SER A 223 28.01 8.37 -35.85
N ASN A 224 28.34 7.28 -35.17
CA ASN A 224 29.49 6.45 -35.51
C ASN A 224 29.33 5.76 -36.86
N THR A 225 28.13 5.24 -37.18
CA THR A 225 27.84 4.67 -38.51
C THR A 225 28.05 5.70 -39.62
N HIS A 226 27.59 6.94 -39.45
CA HIS A 226 27.80 8.00 -40.42
C HIS A 226 29.28 8.40 -40.59
N ARG A 227 30.09 8.32 -39.53
CA ARG A 227 31.54 8.59 -39.61
C ARG A 227 32.27 7.55 -40.47
N ILE A 228 31.90 6.27 -40.34
CA ILE A 228 32.48 5.16 -41.12
C ILE A 228 32.15 5.33 -42.61
N ILE A 229 30.86 5.56 -42.95
CA ILE A 229 30.44 5.73 -44.35
C ILE A 229 31.14 6.92 -45.03
N ARG A 230 31.37 8.04 -44.32
CA ARG A 230 32.08 9.19 -44.90
C ARG A 230 33.57 8.94 -45.17
N HIS A 231 34.20 7.98 -44.51
CA HIS A 231 35.62 7.65 -44.73
C HIS A 231 35.84 6.64 -45.86
N GLU A 232 34.78 6.01 -46.37
CA GLU A 232 34.85 4.97 -47.42
C GLU A 232 34.42 5.44 -48.82
N VAL A 233 34.25 6.76 -49.04
CA VAL A 233 34.02 7.30 -50.39
C VAL A 233 35.31 7.93 -50.91
N PRO A 234 36.09 7.24 -51.76
CA PRO A 234 37.17 7.87 -52.50
C PRO A 234 36.57 8.91 -53.45
N ARG A 235 37.19 10.10 -53.50
CA ARG A 235 36.97 11.05 -54.58
C ARG A 235 37.72 10.61 -55.83
#